data_AF-A0A4R5LY41-F1
#
_entry.id   AF-A0A4R5LY41-F1
#
_cell.length_a   1.000
_cell.length_b   1.000
_cell.length_c   1.000
_cell.angle_alpha   90.00
_cell.angle_beta   90.00
_cell.angle_gamma   90.00
#
_symmetry.space_group_name_H-M   'P 1'
#
loop_
_entity.id
_entity.type
_entity.pdbx_description
1 polymer ?
#
loop_
_entity_poly.entity_id
_entity_poly.type
_entity_poly.pdbx_seq_one_letter_code
_entity_poly.pdbx_strand_id
1 'polypeptide(L)' 'MSKLHFGPGTEADFFASGKRVARGADRGEALVETRALTFEDPADAVQLLTEARIGVFRAIEAHSVRSR' A
#
# COMPACT_ATOMS: atom_id res chain seq x y z
N MET A 1 -10.26 -0.02 12.60
CA MET A 1 -9.16 -0.75 11.93
C MET A 1 -8.82 -0.02 10.65
N SER A 2 -7.55 0.30 10.39
CA SER A 2 -7.17 0.96 9.15
C SER A 2 -7.15 -0.05 8.00
N LYS A 3 -7.71 0.30 6.84
CA LYS A 3 -7.65 -0.52 5.63
C LYS A 3 -6.41 -0.14 4.81
N LEU A 4 -5.62 -1.12 4.39
CA LEU A 4 -4.54 -0.93 3.42
C LEU A 4 -4.96 -1.52 2.07
N HIS A 5 -4.85 -0.73 1.01
CA HIS A 5 -4.96 -1.19 -0.37
C HIS A 5 -3.61 -1.05 -1.06
N PHE A 6 -3.15 -2.12 -1.70
CA PHE A 6 -1.91 -2.15 -2.45
C PHE A 6 -2.13 -2.98 -3.71
N GLY A 7 -1.88 -2.40 -4.88
CA GLY A 7 -2.06 -3.10 -6.15
C GLY A 7 -2.18 -2.15 -7.33
N PRO A 8 -2.37 -2.69 -8.54
CA PRO A 8 -2.57 -1.87 -9.71
C PRO A 8 -3.91 -1.13 -9.65
N GLY A 9 -4.02 -0.01 -10.34
CA GLY A 9 -5.28 0.70 -10.49
C GLY A 9 -5.14 1.94 -11.35
N THR A 10 -6.27 2.44 -11.81
CA THR A 10 -6.33 3.60 -12.71
C THR A 10 -6.69 4.88 -11.96
N GLU A 11 -6.47 6.02 -12.60
CA GLU A 11 -6.98 7.31 -12.14
C GLU A 11 -8.51 7.28 -11.93
N ALA A 12 -9.24 6.61 -12.84
CA ALA A 12 -10.68 6.46 -12.72
C ALA A 12 -11.09 5.71 -11.45
N ASP A 13 -10.35 4.65 -11.08
CA ASP A 13 -10.59 3.88 -9.86
C ASP A 13 -10.32 4.73 -8.60
N PHE A 14 -9.27 5.56 -8.63
CA PHE A 14 -8.96 6.51 -7.55
C PHE A 14 -10.10 7.48 -7.30
N PHE A 15 -10.60 8.16 -8.35
CA PHE A 15 -11.72 9.09 -8.20
C PHE A 15 -13.04 8.39 -7.87
N ALA A 16 -13.26 7.16 -8.35
CA ALA A 16 -14.41 6.37 -7.96
C ALA A 16 -14.37 5.99 -6.46
N SER A 17 -13.18 5.74 -5.91
CA SER A 17 -12.98 5.54 -4.48
C SER A 17 -13.29 6.81 -3.68
N GLY A 18 -12.72 7.94 -4.07
CA GLY A 18 -12.96 9.23 -3.41
C GLY A 18 -14.45 9.62 -3.40
N LYS A 19 -15.16 9.44 -4.51
CA LYS A 19 -16.61 9.67 -4.59
C LYS A 19 -17.41 8.79 -3.62
N ARG A 20 -17.01 7.54 -3.41
CA ARG A 20 -17.66 6.64 -2.43
C ARG A 20 -17.44 7.13 -1.00
N VAL A 21 -16.22 7.55 -0.68
CA VAL A 21 -15.87 8.13 0.63
C VAL A 21 -16.66 9.40 0.90
N ALA A 22 -16.68 10.35 -0.04
CA ALA A 22 -17.42 11.61 0.10
C ALA A 22 -18.92 11.35 0.34
N ARG A 23 -19.55 10.48 -0.46
CA ARG A 23 -20.96 10.11 -0.28
C ARG A 23 -21.25 9.46 1.09
N GLY A 24 -20.30 8.68 1.63
CA GLY A 24 -20.44 8.10 2.97
C GLY A 24 -20.37 9.18 4.05
N ALA A 25 -19.45 10.14 3.89
CA ALA A 25 -19.33 11.30 4.78
C ALA A 25 -20.62 12.14 4.76
N ASP A 26 -21.19 12.39 3.58
CA ASP A 26 -22.44 13.14 3.41
C ASP A 26 -23.63 12.46 4.14
N ARG A 27 -23.60 11.13 4.28
CA ARG A 27 -24.60 10.34 5.02
C ARG A 27 -24.30 10.23 6.52
N GLY A 28 -23.21 10.82 7.00
CA GLY A 28 -22.77 10.71 8.40
C GLY A 28 -22.21 9.33 8.79
N GLU A 29 -21.79 8.53 7.80
CA GLU A 29 -21.20 7.22 8.05
C GLU A 29 -19.81 7.36 8.68
N ALA A 30 -19.45 6.41 9.55
CA ALA A 30 -18.11 6.35 10.11
C ALA A 30 -17.08 6.07 9.00
N LEU A 31 -16.19 7.02 8.75
CA LEU A 31 -15.15 6.89 7.76
C LEU A 31 -14.03 5.99 8.27
N VAL A 32 -13.78 4.88 7.57
CA VAL A 32 -12.65 4.00 7.87
C VAL A 32 -11.37 4.62 7.31
N GLU A 33 -10.39 4.87 8.18
CA GLU A 33 -9.06 5.30 7.77
C GLU A 33 -8.49 4.29 6.76
N THR A 34 -8.28 4.75 5.52
CA THR A 34 -7.80 3.92 4.41
C THR A 34 -6.52 4.51 3.86
N ARG A 35 -5.46 3.71 3.80
CA ARG A 35 -4.22 4.01 3.11
C ARG A 35 -4.21 3.22 1.80
N ALA A 36 -3.95 3.87 0.68
CA ALA A 36 -3.91 3.22 -0.62
C ALA A 36 -2.61 3.59 -1.34
N LEU A 37 -1.86 2.58 -1.77
CA LEU A 37 -0.80 2.72 -2.77
C LEU A 37 -1.31 2.06 -4.05
N THR A 38 -1.39 2.86 -5.12
CA THR A 38 -1.90 2.41 -6.42
C THR A 38 -0.81 2.65 -7.44
N PHE A 39 -0.61 1.67 -8.32
CA PHE A 39 0.40 1.73 -9.38
C PHE A 39 -0.32 1.60 -10.72
N GLU A 40 0.08 2.42 -11.69
CA GLU A 40 -0.45 2.30 -13.05
C GLU A 40 0.14 1.06 -13.75
N ASP A 41 1.45 0.84 -13.59
CA ASP A 41 2.13 -0.38 -14.03
C ASP A 41 2.29 -1.38 -12.86
N PRO A 42 1.78 -2.63 -12.99
CA PRO A 42 2.06 -3.70 -12.03
C PRO A 42 3.55 -3.96 -11.78
N ALA A 43 4.44 -3.69 -12.73
CA ALA A 43 5.89 -3.86 -12.59
C ALA A 43 6.48 -2.96 -11.50
N ASP A 44 6.00 -1.74 -11.36
CA ASP A 44 6.45 -0.79 -10.33
C ASP A 44 6.15 -1.31 -8.92
N ALA A 45 4.98 -1.93 -8.75
CA ALA A 45 4.61 -2.57 -7.49
C ALA A 45 5.54 -3.74 -7.15
N VAL A 46 5.93 -4.54 -8.14
CA VAL A 46 6.86 -5.66 -7.98
C VAL A 46 8.26 -5.17 -7.64
N GLN A 47 8.72 -4.08 -8.24
CA GLN A 47 10.02 -3.49 -7.93
C GLN A 47 10.09 -3.05 -6.46
N LEU A 48 9.08 -2.32 -5.97
CA LEU A 48 9.02 -1.89 -4.58
C LEU A 48 9.05 -3.08 -3.61
N LEU A 49 8.27 -4.13 -3.89
CA LEU A 49 8.23 -5.35 -3.06
C LEU A 49 9.57 -6.08 -3.07
N THR A 50 10.28 -6.07 -4.21
CA THR A 50 11.58 -6.72 -4.36
C THR A 50 12.65 -6.00 -3.56
N GLU A 51 12.71 -4.67 -3.64
CA GLU A 51 13.65 -3.86 -2.85
C GLU A 51 13.42 -4.04 -1.34
N ALA A 52 12.15 -4.00 -0.90
CA ALA A 52 11.80 -4.26 0.49
C ALA A 52 12.26 -5.65 0.95
N ARG A 53 12.03 -6.68 0.11
CA ARG A 53 12.47 -8.06 0.40
C ARG A 53 14.00 -8.16 0.50
N ILE A 54 14.75 -7.51 -0.40
CA ILE A 54 16.22 -7.46 -0.34
C ILE A 54 16.70 -6.77 0.94
N GLY A 55 16.04 -5.67 1.34
CA GLY A 55 16.34 -4.97 2.59
C GLY A 55 16.23 -5.89 3.81
N VAL A 56 15.18 -6.71 3.88
CA VAL A 56 15.01 -7.71 4.96
C VAL A 56 16.13 -8.75 4.94
N PHE A 57 16.47 -9.30 3.78
CA PHE A 57 17.58 -10.28 3.68
C PHE A 57 18.90 -9.71 4.18
N ARG A 58 19.25 -8.48 3.77
CA ARG A 58 20.47 -7.79 4.22
C ARG A 58 20.49 -7.56 5.73
N ALA A 59 19.34 -7.21 6.32
CA ALA A 59 19.24 -7.00 7.77
C ALA A 59 19.49 -8.30 8.54
N ILE A 60 18.97 -9.43 8.06
CA ILE A 60 19.22 -10.76 8.65
C ILE A 60 20.72 -11.10 8.58
N GLU A 61 21.32 -10.95 7.40
CA GLU A 61 22.73 -11.26 7.17
C GLU A 61 23.65 -10.42 8.08
N ALA A 62 23.39 -9.12 8.19
CA ALA A 62 24.12 -8.20 9.07
C ALA A 62 23.94 -8.49 10.58
N HIS A 63 22.88 -9.22 10.96
CA HIS A 63 22.67 -9.68 12.33
C HIS A 63 23.37 -11.01 12.59
N SER A 64 23.34 -11.94 11.61
CA SER A 64 24.03 -13.24 11.70
C SER A 64 25.54 -13.13 11.76
N VAL A 65 26.13 -12.14 11.08
CA VAL A 65 27.58 -11.86 11.13
C VAL A 65 28.01 -11.29 12.50
N ARG A 66 27.11 -10.61 13.21
CA ARG A 66 27.38 -9.98 14.52
C ARG A 66 27.29 -10.93 15.71
N SER A 67 26.81 -12.15 15.48
CA SER A 67 26.58 -13.20 16.48
C SER A 67 27.67 -14.30 16.47
N ARG A 68 28.71 -14.16 15.64
CA ARG A 68 29.92 -15.00 15.65
C ARG A 68 31.11 -14.19 16.15
#